data_AF-A0A7A6MG80-F1
#
_entry.id   AF-A0A7A6MG80-F1
#
_cell.length_a   1.000
_cell.length_b   1.000
_cell.length_c   1.000
_cell.angle_alpha   90.00
_cell.angle_beta   90.00
_cell.angle_gamma   90.00
#
_symmetry.space_group_name_H-M   'P 1'
#
loop_
_entity.id
_entity.type
_entity.pdbx_description
1 polymer ?
#
loop_
_entity_poly.entity_id
_entity_poly.type
_entity_poly.pdbx_seq_one_letter_code
_entity_poly.pdbx_strand_id
1 'polypeptide(L)'
;SRDSEQCDWLWNAMQVRCVGTPLNPLTPEQKYWFACATFDNWEGWNEQQVQFLLKSNPRRNRAKFTISPFPALRVKQHKAVLLDELKSAREQQKRRDERADGSVPLKLSGKIHKQLESIARSRGVPPKKMLNEMIEQAHLDFVANEQHKTRS
;
A
#
# COMPACT_ATOMS: atom_id res chain seq x y z
N SER A 1 13.54 9.67 3.93
CA SER A 1 13.52 9.10 5.30
C SER A 1 14.42 7.88 5.31
N ARG A 2 15.37 7.75 6.23
CA ARG A 2 16.18 6.53 6.43
C ARG A 2 15.56 5.66 7.53
N ASP A 3 14.23 5.59 7.50
CA ASP A 3 13.46 4.78 8.42
C ASP A 3 13.84 3.31 8.25
N SER A 4 14.09 2.61 9.37
CA SER A 4 14.64 1.25 9.34
C SER A 4 13.74 0.30 8.56
N GLU A 5 12.43 0.39 8.81
CA GLU A 5 11.42 -0.44 8.19
C GLU A 5 11.37 -0.20 6.68
N GLN A 6 11.46 1.06 6.24
CA GLN A 6 11.51 1.40 4.82
C GLN A 6 12.74 0.84 4.11
N CYS A 7 13.91 0.91 4.75
CA CYS A 7 15.15 0.37 4.20
C CYS A 7 15.09 -1.16 4.08
N ASP A 8 14.61 -1.83 5.13
CA ASP A 8 14.43 -3.28 5.15
C ASP A 8 13.43 -3.72 4.07
N TRP A 9 12.29 -3.02 4.00
CA TRP A 9 11.27 -3.29 3.01
C TRP A 9 11.80 -3.14 1.58
N LEU A 10 12.49 -2.04 1.28
CA LEU A 10 13.01 -1.76 -0.06
C LEU A 10 14.01 -2.83 -0.50
N TRP A 11 14.97 -3.16 0.36
CA TRP A 11 15.98 -4.18 0.08
C TRP A 11 15.35 -5.55 -0.22
N ASN A 12 14.45 -6.00 0.66
CA ASN A 12 13.75 -7.27 0.47
C ASN A 12 12.86 -7.26 -0.78
N ALA A 13 12.18 -6.16 -1.06
CA ALA A 13 11.33 -6.02 -2.24
C ALA A 13 12.13 -6.07 -3.55
N MET A 14 13.34 -5.50 -3.59
CA MET A 14 14.24 -5.60 -4.74
C MET A 14 14.73 -7.05 -4.92
N GLN A 15 15.13 -7.74 -3.84
CA GLN A 15 15.62 -9.12 -3.88
C GLN A 15 14.57 -10.11 -4.41
N VAL A 16 13.30 -9.99 -3.98
CA VAL A 16 12.17 -10.78 -4.51
C VAL A 16 11.98 -10.58 -6.02
N ARG A 17 12.46 -9.46 -6.55
CA ARG A 17 12.43 -9.13 -7.99
C ARG A 17 13.75 -9.46 -8.69
N CYS A 18 14.61 -10.26 -8.08
CA CYS A 18 15.91 -10.63 -8.60
C CYS A 18 16.85 -9.43 -8.83
N VAL A 19 16.65 -8.34 -8.10
CA VAL A 19 17.52 -7.15 -8.15
C VAL A 19 18.19 -7.02 -6.79
N GLY A 20 19.48 -7.31 -6.75
CA GLY A 20 20.19 -7.42 -5.50
C GLY A 20 21.62 -7.88 -5.69
N THR A 21 22.32 -8.00 -4.56
CA THR A 21 23.67 -8.55 -4.50
C THR A 21 23.66 -9.75 -3.56
N PRO A 22 24.62 -10.70 -3.70
CA PRO A 22 24.77 -11.79 -2.75
C PRO A 22 25.24 -11.33 -1.36
N LEU A 23 25.72 -10.09 -1.24
CA LEU A 23 26.08 -9.50 0.04
C LEU A 23 24.80 -9.10 0.79
N ASN A 24 24.73 -9.47 2.06
CA ASN A 24 23.63 -9.11 2.93
C ASN A 24 24.03 -7.93 3.85
N PRO A 25 23.65 -6.69 3.54
CA PRO A 25 23.92 -5.54 4.39
C PRO A 25 23.26 -5.70 5.77
N LEU A 26 24.00 -5.39 6.83
CA LEU A 26 23.61 -5.66 8.22
C LEU A 26 22.75 -4.54 8.80
N THR A 27 23.05 -3.28 8.46
CA THR A 27 22.33 -2.13 9.00
C THR A 27 21.29 -1.58 8.01
N PRO A 28 20.23 -0.91 8.48
CA PRO A 28 19.25 -0.27 7.61
C PRO A 28 19.86 0.79 6.69
N GLU A 29 20.85 1.53 7.19
CA GLU A 29 21.59 2.50 6.37
C GLU A 29 22.40 1.82 5.27
N GLN A 30 23.08 0.71 5.57
CA GLN A 30 23.76 -0.08 4.55
C GLN A 30 22.77 -0.61 3.52
N LYS A 31 21.61 -1.12 3.94
CA LYS A 31 20.54 -1.59 3.04
C LYS A 31 20.09 -0.50 2.08
N TYR A 32 19.93 0.73 2.56
CA TYR A 32 19.59 1.88 1.71
C TYR A 32 20.68 2.14 0.66
N TRP A 33 21.94 2.26 1.08
CA TRP A 33 23.04 2.54 0.16
C TRP A 33 23.26 1.41 -0.84
N PHE A 34 23.16 0.16 -0.41
CA PHE A 34 23.23 -1.01 -1.29
C PHE A 34 22.07 -1.05 -2.28
N ALA A 35 20.84 -0.72 -1.85
CA ALA A 35 19.70 -0.64 -2.75
C ALA A 35 19.92 0.42 -3.84
N CYS A 36 20.37 1.62 -3.46
CA CYS A 36 20.71 2.69 -4.41
C CYS A 36 21.82 2.25 -5.37
N ALA A 37 22.96 1.79 -4.84
CA ALA A 37 24.10 1.36 -5.66
C ALA A 37 23.73 0.19 -6.59
N THR A 38 22.94 -0.77 -6.11
CA THR A 38 22.42 -1.87 -6.92
C THR A 38 21.57 -1.30 -8.05
N PHE A 39 20.60 -0.44 -7.75
CA PHE A 39 19.71 0.13 -8.76
C PHE A 39 20.47 0.96 -9.82
N ASP A 40 21.44 1.76 -9.40
CA ASP A 40 22.20 2.63 -10.30
C ASP A 40 23.07 1.81 -11.25
N ASN A 41 23.74 0.77 -10.74
CA ASN A 41 24.63 -0.11 -11.52
C ASN A 41 23.89 -1.28 -12.20
N TRP A 42 22.59 -1.44 -11.98
CA TRP A 42 21.84 -2.56 -12.53
C TRP A 42 21.56 -2.39 -14.03
N GLU A 43 22.01 -3.37 -14.82
CA GLU A 43 21.87 -3.42 -16.28
C GLU A 43 20.55 -4.07 -16.75
N GLY A 44 19.60 -4.25 -15.83
CA GLY A 44 18.32 -4.89 -16.12
C GLY A 44 18.35 -6.41 -15.91
N TRP A 45 17.17 -7.03 -16.07
CA TRP A 45 17.05 -8.48 -15.95
C TRP A 45 17.65 -9.21 -17.14
N ASN A 46 18.34 -10.32 -16.86
CA ASN A 46 18.67 -11.30 -17.88
C ASN A 46 17.48 -12.23 -18.19
N GLU A 47 17.56 -13.01 -19.27
CA GLU A 47 16.47 -13.89 -19.71
C GLU A 47 16.02 -14.87 -18.61
N GLN A 48 16.97 -15.47 -17.88
CA GLN A 48 16.66 -16.43 -16.83
C GLN A 48 15.89 -15.79 -15.67
N GLN A 49 16.28 -14.57 -15.28
CA GLN A 49 15.58 -13.79 -14.26
C GLN A 49 14.17 -13.41 -14.74
N VAL A 50 14.01 -12.98 -16.00
CA VAL A 50 12.69 -12.68 -16.57
C VAL A 50 11.80 -13.92 -16.54
N GLN A 51 12.31 -15.08 -17.00
CA GLN A 51 11.56 -16.33 -16.98
C GLN A 51 11.15 -16.73 -15.56
N PHE A 52 12.06 -16.62 -14.59
CA PHE A 52 11.76 -16.85 -13.18
C PHE A 52 10.66 -15.91 -12.65
N LEU A 53 10.74 -14.62 -12.98
CA LEU A 53 9.78 -13.60 -12.57
C LEU A 53 8.39 -13.82 -13.18
N LEU A 54 8.31 -14.27 -14.43
CA LEU A 54 7.05 -14.58 -15.10
C LEU A 54 6.45 -15.90 -14.60
N LYS A 55 7.28 -16.88 -14.22
CA LYS A 55 6.85 -18.16 -13.64
C LYS A 55 6.36 -17.99 -12.20
N SER A 56 7.06 -17.19 -11.39
CA SER A 56 6.71 -16.96 -9.98
C SER A 56 5.43 -16.14 -9.80
N ASN A 57 5.08 -15.28 -10.76
CA ASN A 57 3.82 -14.56 -10.76
C ASN A 57 3.17 -14.54 -12.16
N PRO A 58 2.26 -15.49 -12.46
CA PRO A 58 1.61 -15.58 -13.76
C PRO A 58 0.77 -14.36 -14.16
N ARG A 59 0.37 -13.51 -13.19
CA ARG A 59 -0.40 -12.28 -13.44
C ARG A 59 0.48 -11.09 -13.83
N ARG A 60 1.81 -11.25 -13.77
CA ARG A 60 2.75 -10.20 -14.15
C ARG A 60 2.61 -9.91 -15.66
N ASN A 61 2.54 -8.64 -16.02
CA ASN A 61 2.37 -8.23 -17.42
C ASN A 61 3.63 -8.56 -18.23
N ARG A 62 3.56 -9.60 -19.04
CA ARG A 62 4.66 -10.06 -19.90
C ARG A 62 5.16 -8.99 -20.88
N ALA A 63 4.26 -8.12 -21.37
CA ALA A 63 4.63 -7.07 -22.32
C ALA A 63 5.58 -6.02 -21.72
N LYS A 64 5.62 -5.88 -20.39
CA LYS A 64 6.58 -5.00 -19.71
C LYS A 64 8.02 -5.51 -19.80
N PHE A 65 8.21 -6.80 -20.08
CA PHE A 65 9.53 -7.45 -20.18
C PHE A 65 9.93 -7.70 -21.63
N THR A 66 9.20 -7.14 -22.61
CA THR A 66 9.57 -7.27 -24.02
C THR A 66 10.94 -6.63 -24.23
N ILE A 67 11.89 -7.45 -24.65
CA ILE A 67 13.29 -7.11 -24.69
C ILE A 67 13.55 -6.17 -25.88
N SER A 68 13.92 -4.93 -25.59
CA SER A 68 14.45 -4.05 -26.63
C SER A 68 15.77 -4.61 -27.17
N PRO A 69 15.98 -4.62 -28.50
CA PRO A 69 17.26 -5.01 -29.09
C PRO A 69 18.38 -4.01 -28.73
N PHE A 70 18.04 -2.79 -28.30
CA PHE A 70 19.00 -1.77 -27.90
C PHE A 70 19.29 -1.84 -26.39
N PRO A 71 20.55 -2.13 -25.98
CA PRO A 71 20.89 -2.30 -24.56
C PRO A 71 20.54 -1.09 -23.69
N ALA A 72 20.87 0.13 -24.11
CA ALA A 72 20.59 1.34 -23.34
C ALA A 72 19.08 1.59 -23.14
N LEU A 73 18.26 1.24 -24.14
CA LEU A 73 16.80 1.36 -24.03
C LEU A 73 16.24 0.27 -23.11
N ARG A 74 16.77 -0.95 -23.20
CA ARG A 74 16.41 -2.08 -22.34
C ARG A 74 16.65 -1.76 -20.86
N VAL A 75 17.83 -1.24 -20.50
CA VAL A 75 18.16 -0.86 -19.11
C VAL A 75 17.15 0.16 -18.59
N LYS A 76 16.87 1.21 -19.38
CA LYS A 76 15.88 2.25 -19.01
C LYS A 76 14.49 1.66 -18.80
N GLN A 77 14.04 0.77 -19.68
CA GLN A 77 12.75 0.09 -19.57
C GLN A 77 12.69 -0.80 -18.31
N HIS A 78 13.71 -1.62 -18.06
CA HIS A 78 13.76 -2.49 -16.89
C HIS A 78 13.76 -1.70 -15.57
N LYS A 79 14.52 -0.59 -15.50
CA LYS A 79 14.50 0.33 -14.36
C LYS A 79 13.10 0.93 -14.14
N ALA A 80 12.42 1.36 -15.21
CA ALA A 80 11.07 1.89 -15.11
C ALA A 80 10.06 0.84 -14.60
N VAL A 81 10.14 -0.40 -15.10
CA VAL A 81 9.29 -1.52 -14.66
C VAL A 81 9.53 -1.83 -13.18
N LEU A 82 10.79 -1.89 -12.75
CA LEU A 82 11.12 -2.15 -11.34
C LEU A 82 10.52 -1.08 -10.43
N LEU A 83 10.69 0.20 -10.77
CA LEU A 83 10.16 1.31 -9.97
C LEU A 83 8.62 1.27 -9.87
N ASP A 84 7.94 0.97 -10.98
CA ASP A 84 6.48 0.82 -11.00
C ASP A 84 6.00 -0.36 -10.12
N GLU A 85 6.69 -1.49 -10.17
CA GLU A 85 6.37 -2.64 -9.33
C GLU A 85 6.66 -2.40 -7.84
N LEU A 86 7.73 -1.67 -7.51
CA LEU A 86 8.05 -1.32 -6.13
C LEU A 86 6.99 -0.34 -5.59
N LYS A 87 6.65 0.70 -6.35
CA LYS A 87 5.59 1.65 -5.97
C LYS A 87 4.26 0.94 -5.72
N SER A 88 3.81 0.11 -6.67
CA SER A 88 2.57 -0.64 -6.56
C SER A 88 2.55 -1.57 -5.34
N ALA A 89 3.68 -2.23 -5.05
CA ALA A 89 3.80 -3.09 -3.88
C ALA A 89 3.76 -2.30 -2.57
N ARG A 90 4.38 -1.11 -2.50
CA ARG A 90 4.32 -0.27 -1.29
C ARG A 90 2.90 0.22 -1.02
N GLU A 91 2.19 0.65 -2.07
CA GLU A 91 0.79 1.04 -1.95
C GLU A 91 -0.10 -0.12 -1.50
N GLN A 92 0.16 -1.33 -2.02
CA GLN A 92 -0.58 -2.52 -1.59
C GLN A 92 -0.30 -2.88 -0.14
N GLN A 93 0.96 -2.76 0.31
CA GLN A 93 1.32 -2.97 1.72
C GLN A 93 0.61 -1.96 2.61
N LYS A 94 0.67 -0.66 2.28
CA LYS A 94 -0.04 0.39 3.02
C LYS A 94 -1.54 0.09 3.15
N ARG A 95 -2.20 -0.34 2.06
CA ARG A 95 -3.62 -0.74 2.09
C ARG A 95 -3.89 -1.97 2.97
N ARG A 96 -2.92 -2.88 3.14
CA ARG A 96 -3.05 -4.02 4.04
C ARG A 96 -2.88 -3.59 5.48
N ASP A 97 -1.92 -2.73 5.76
CA ASP A 97 -1.68 -2.18 7.10
C ASP A 97 -2.89 -1.36 7.57
N GLU A 98 -3.46 -0.50 6.71
CA GLU A 98 -4.71 0.24 6.96
C GLU A 98 -5.91 -0.69 7.24
N ARG A 99 -5.97 -1.88 6.62
CA ARG A 99 -7.02 -2.87 6.91
C ARG A 99 -6.77 -3.62 8.22
N ALA A 100 -5.50 -3.91 8.52
CA ALA A 100 -5.10 -4.64 9.72
C ALA A 100 -5.24 -3.80 10.99
N ASP A 101 -5.01 -2.48 10.87
CA ASP A 101 -5.25 -1.48 11.92
C ASP A 101 -6.76 -1.31 12.24
N GLY A 102 -7.65 -1.94 11.47
CA GLY A 102 -9.10 -1.85 11.65
C GLY A 102 -9.68 -0.47 11.32
N SER A 103 -8.84 0.52 11.01
CA SER A 103 -9.21 1.88 10.61
C SER A 103 -9.68 1.96 9.16
N VAL A 104 -10.41 0.94 8.67
CA VAL A 104 -11.08 1.02 7.38
C VAL A 104 -11.99 2.24 7.41
N PRO A 105 -11.77 3.26 6.55
CA PRO A 105 -12.61 4.44 6.57
C PRO A 105 -14.05 4.02 6.31
N LEU A 106 -14.95 4.31 7.25
CA LEU A 106 -16.38 4.11 7.09
C LEU A 106 -16.85 4.89 5.84
N LYS A 107 -17.03 4.17 4.74
CA LYS A 107 -17.46 4.77 3.48
C LYS A 107 -18.98 4.82 3.45
N LEU A 108 -19.52 5.99 3.75
CA LEU A 108 -20.95 6.25 3.58
C LEU A 108 -21.30 6.26 2.09
N SER A 109 -22.47 5.73 1.74
CA SER A 109 -23.00 5.88 0.37
C SER A 109 -23.25 7.36 0.06
N GLY A 110 -23.19 7.74 -1.23
CA GLY A 110 -23.37 9.14 -1.62
C GLY A 110 -24.71 9.74 -1.18
N LYS A 111 -25.77 8.92 -1.10
CA LYS A 111 -27.08 9.33 -0.58
C LYS A 111 -27.02 9.67 0.91
N ILE A 112 -26.39 8.81 1.71
CA ILE A 112 -26.25 9.01 3.16
C ILE A 112 -25.36 10.23 3.44
N HIS A 113 -24.31 10.44 2.63
CA HIS A 113 -23.46 11.61 2.78
C HIS A 113 -24.23 12.92 2.58
N LYS A 114 -25.06 13.02 1.52
CA LYS A 114 -25.93 14.18 1.29
C LYS A 114 -26.94 14.41 2.40
N GLN A 115 -27.49 13.34 2.97
CA GLN A 115 -28.42 13.43 4.09
C GLN A 115 -27.71 13.96 5.35
N LEU A 116 -26.54 13.41 5.68
CA LEU A 116 -25.72 13.88 6.80
C LEU A 116 -25.37 15.36 6.63
N GLU A 117 -24.91 15.78 5.45
CA GLU A 117 -24.63 17.18 5.18
C GLU A 117 -25.87 18.07 5.33
N SER A 118 -27.03 17.62 4.88
CA SER A 118 -28.28 18.37 4.99
C SER A 118 -28.66 18.60 6.45
N ILE A 119 -28.53 17.57 7.29
CA ILE A 119 -28.84 17.65 8.73
C ILE A 119 -27.79 18.48 9.46
N ALA A 120 -26.52 18.33 9.10
CA ALA A 120 -25.42 19.10 9.66
C ALA A 120 -25.59 20.61 9.38
N ARG A 121 -25.95 20.96 8.13
CA ARG A 121 -26.27 22.34 7.74
C ARG A 121 -27.45 22.92 8.53
N SER A 122 -28.54 22.17 8.69
CA SER A 122 -29.71 22.68 9.43
C SER A 122 -29.44 22.91 10.91
N ARG A 123 -28.47 22.20 11.49
CA ARG A 123 -28.05 22.34 12.89
C ARG A 123 -26.83 23.25 13.09
N GLY A 124 -26.23 23.76 12.01
CA GLY A 124 -25.02 24.60 12.08
C GLY A 124 -23.76 23.88 12.59
N VAL A 125 -23.70 22.55 12.46
CA VAL A 125 -22.61 21.72 13.02
C VAL A 125 -21.83 21.06 11.88
N PRO A 126 -20.51 20.84 11.99
CA PRO A 126 -19.77 20.10 10.96
C PRO A 126 -20.30 18.66 10.77
N PRO A 127 -20.37 18.13 9.52
CA PRO A 127 -20.90 16.79 9.25
C PRO A 127 -20.27 15.67 10.06
N LYS A 128 -18.94 15.73 10.29
CA LYS A 128 -18.23 14.74 11.12
C LYS A 128 -18.68 14.77 12.58
N LYS A 129 -18.88 15.96 13.14
CA LYS A 129 -19.34 16.12 14.53
C LYS A 129 -20.78 15.63 14.68
N MET A 130 -21.65 15.99 13.72
CA MET A 130 -23.03 15.50 13.67
C MET A 130 -23.09 13.96 13.61
N LEU A 131 -22.25 13.32 12.79
CA LEU A 131 -22.20 11.87 12.68
C LEU A 131 -21.82 11.21 14.01
N ASN A 132 -20.81 11.75 14.70
CA ASN A 132 -20.38 11.22 16.00
C ASN A 132 -21.49 11.33 17.06
N GLU A 133 -22.14 12.50 17.16
CA GLU A 133 -23.26 12.72 18.11
C GLU A 133 -24.42 11.75 17.84
N MET A 134 -24.76 11.49 16.58
CA MET A 134 -25.81 10.52 16.23
C MET A 134 -25.44 9.09 16.63
N ILE A 135 -24.17 8.70 16.49
CA ILE A 135 -23.68 7.37 16.88
C ILE A 135 -23.71 7.23 18.41
N GLU A 136 -23.23 8.24 19.13
CA GLU A 136 -23.24 8.26 20.60
C GLU A 136 -24.67 8.16 21.14
N GLN A 137 -25.60 8.94 20.58
CA GLN A 137 -27.00 8.89 20.99
C GLN A 137 -27.62 7.52 20.72
N ALA A 138 -27.43 6.96 19.52
CA ALA A 138 -27.98 5.66 19.17
C ALA A 138 -27.42 4.53 20.06
N HIS A 139 -26.15 4.63 20.47
CA HIS A 139 -25.55 3.69 21.41
C HIS A 139 -26.15 3.81 22.81
N LEU A 140 -26.34 5.03 23.31
CA LEU A 140 -26.98 5.27 24.62
C LEU A 140 -28.42 4.71 24.64
N ASP A 141 -29.19 4.97 23.58
CA ASP A 141 -30.57 4.47 23.46
C ASP A 141 -30.59 2.93 23.41
N PHE A 142 -29.64 2.30 22.73
CA PHE A 142 -29.49 0.85 22.71
C PHE A 142 -29.19 0.27 24.10
N VAL A 143 -28.23 0.84 24.82
CA VAL A 143 -27.86 0.40 26.18
C VAL A 143 -29.03 0.56 27.14
N ALA A 144 -29.74 1.68 27.09
CA ALA A 144 -30.91 1.92 27.92
C ALA A 144 -32.00 0.87 27.69
N ASN A 145 -32.29 0.54 26.43
CA ASN A 145 -33.31 -0.46 26.08
C ASN A 145 -32.95 -1.88 26.52
N GLU A 146 -31.68 -2.27 26.46
CA GLU A 146 -31.24 -3.59 26.95
C GLU A 146 -31.29 -3.69 28.48
N GLN A 147 -31.00 -2.60 29.20
CA GLN A 147 -31.15 -2.56 30.66
C GLN A 147 -32.62 -2.70 31.10
N HIS A 148 -33.56 -2.12 30.35
CA HIS A 148 -34.99 -2.26 30.62
C HIS A 148 -35.50 -3.70 30.45
N LYS A 149 -34.94 -4.49 29.51
CA LYS A 149 -35.30 -5.90 29.34
C LYS A 149 -34.78 -6.81 30.46
N THR A 150 -33.62 -6.50 31.03
CA THR A 150 -33.03 -7.31 32.13
C THR A 150 -33.67 -7.09 33.50
N ARG A 151 -34.52 -6.07 33.64
CA ARG A 151 -35.23 -5.72 34.88
C ARG A 151 -36.72 -6.11 34.90
N SER A 152 -37.23 -6.68 33.80
CA SER A 152 -38.58 -7.23 33.68
C SER A 152 -38.54 -8.75 33.81
#